data_AF-A0A534ZNZ0-F1
#
_entry.id   AF-A0A534ZNZ0-F1
#
_cell.length_a   1.000
_cell.length_b   1.000
_cell.length_c   1.000
_cell.angle_alpha   90.00
_cell.angle_beta   90.00
_cell.angle_gamma   90.00
#
_symmetry.space_group_name_H-M   'P 1'
#
loop_
_entity.id
_entity.type
_entity.pdbx_description
1 polymer ?
#
loop_
_entity_poly.entity_id
_entity_poly.type
_entity_poly.pdbx_seq_one_letter_code
_entity_poly.pdbx_strand_id
1 'polypeptide(L)'
;MPASSMANAGRRAIAFPRLSPATPGVARPQPPPITRETVVPRTRSRRPAPRWRLADTVFRVTALGFALSVLAITGAIAVELFVQSAAARHAFGWSFLWTSVWDPVFSKFGALPFIYGTLATTAIALAIATPLGLGAAICLAE
;
A
#
# COMPACT_ATOMS: atom_id res chain seq x y z
N MET A 1 29.21 -48.41 -89.80
CA MET A 1 29.72 -47.20 -90.48
C MET A 1 28.72 -46.07 -90.27
N PRO A 2 29.07 -44.80 -89.95
CA PRO A 2 30.28 -44.16 -89.37
C PRO A 2 30.01 -43.61 -87.93
N ALA A 3 30.97 -43.56 -87.00
CA ALA A 3 32.10 -42.63 -86.77
C ALA A 3 31.77 -41.38 -85.92
N SER A 4 32.05 -41.51 -84.61
CA SER A 4 32.81 -40.57 -83.75
C SER A 4 33.09 -39.13 -84.24
N SER A 5 32.67 -38.12 -83.45
CA SER A 5 33.42 -36.86 -83.28
C SER A 5 32.89 -36.13 -82.03
N MET A 6 33.65 -36.21 -80.93
CA MET A 6 34.38 -35.07 -80.36
C MET A 6 33.44 -34.01 -79.74
N ALA A 7 33.31 -33.98 -78.42
CA ALA A 7 34.26 -33.38 -77.50
C ALA A 7 33.73 -32.02 -77.04
N ASN A 8 33.47 -31.96 -75.73
CA ASN A 8 33.92 -30.86 -74.89
C ASN A 8 33.57 -29.45 -75.37
N ALA A 9 32.44 -28.92 -74.91
CA ALA A 9 32.33 -27.47 -74.73
C ALA A 9 31.28 -27.14 -73.67
N GLY A 10 31.72 -26.53 -72.58
CA GLY A 10 30.83 -25.71 -71.76
C GLY A 10 30.63 -26.16 -70.32
N ARG A 11 31.71 -26.45 -69.59
CA ARG A 11 31.73 -26.16 -68.14
C ARG A 11 31.37 -24.68 -67.96
N ARG A 12 30.11 -24.39 -67.66
CA ARG A 12 29.68 -23.04 -67.29
C ARG A 12 30.27 -22.74 -65.91
N ALA A 13 31.44 -22.09 -65.92
CA ALA A 13 32.02 -21.50 -64.74
C ALA A 13 31.02 -20.49 -64.19
N ILE A 14 30.48 -20.79 -63.02
CA ILE A 14 29.61 -19.90 -62.27
C ILE A 14 30.50 -18.74 -61.81
N ALA A 15 30.38 -17.61 -62.50
CA ALA A 15 31.11 -16.40 -62.15
C ALA A 15 30.56 -15.87 -60.83
N PHE A 16 31.27 -16.11 -59.73
CA PHE A 16 30.95 -15.47 -58.46
C PHE A 16 31.19 -13.97 -58.58
N PRO A 17 30.21 -13.12 -58.21
CA PRO A 17 30.41 -11.68 -58.16
C PRO A 17 31.52 -11.39 -57.16
N ARG A 18 32.59 -10.72 -57.62
CA ARG A 18 33.68 -10.28 -56.75
C ARG A 18 33.11 -9.38 -55.66
N LEU A 19 33.39 -9.70 -54.39
CA LEU A 19 33.18 -8.78 -53.28
C LEU A 19 34.01 -7.51 -53.56
N SER A 20 33.33 -6.40 -53.82
CA SER A 20 33.97 -5.08 -53.92
C SER A 20 34.73 -4.77 -52.63
N PRO A 21 35.93 -4.18 -52.71
CA PRO A 21 36.64 -3.73 -51.53
C PRO A 21 35.76 -2.72 -50.79
N ALA A 22 35.66 -2.88 -49.47
CA ALA A 22 34.88 -2.04 -48.59
C ALA A 22 35.14 -0.55 -48.88
N THR A 23 34.10 0.19 -49.27
CA THR A 23 34.16 1.64 -49.46
C THR A 23 34.59 2.29 -48.14
N PRO A 24 35.81 2.86 -48.03
CA PRO A 24 36.21 3.59 -46.85
C PRO A 24 35.43 4.90 -46.86
N GLY A 25 34.52 5.09 -45.91
CA GLY A 25 33.85 6.39 -45.71
C GLY A 25 32.33 6.43 -45.84
N VAL A 26 31.63 5.29 -45.92
CA VAL A 26 30.18 5.30 -45.65
C VAL A 26 30.00 5.35 -44.14
N ALA A 27 29.82 6.56 -43.59
CA ALA A 27 29.36 6.76 -42.23
C ALA A 27 28.02 6.04 -42.09
N ARG A 28 28.03 4.86 -41.45
CA ARG A 28 26.79 4.18 -41.11
C ARG A 28 25.98 5.14 -40.24
N PRO A 29 24.67 5.31 -40.49
CA PRO A 29 23.81 6.02 -39.55
C PRO A 29 24.05 5.39 -38.17
N GLN A 30 24.64 6.15 -37.25
CA GLN A 30 24.66 5.69 -35.87
C GLN A 30 23.21 5.55 -35.45
N PRO A 31 22.79 4.41 -34.87
CA PRO A 31 21.47 4.35 -34.27
C PRO A 31 21.38 5.55 -33.33
N PRO A 32 20.29 6.35 -33.40
CA PRO A 32 20.17 7.51 -32.52
C PRO A 32 20.46 7.02 -31.10
N PRO A 33 21.24 7.79 -30.30
CA PRO A 33 21.41 7.45 -28.90
C PRO A 33 20.01 7.20 -28.36
N ILE A 34 19.80 6.08 -27.66
CA ILE A 34 18.54 5.85 -26.95
C ILE A 34 18.51 6.89 -25.84
N THR A 35 18.22 8.14 -26.21
CA THR A 35 17.61 9.11 -25.34
C THR A 35 16.36 8.37 -24.92
N ARG A 36 16.35 7.93 -23.66
CA ARG A 36 15.10 7.55 -23.02
C ARG A 36 14.27 8.81 -23.12
N GLU A 37 13.50 8.95 -24.20
CA GLU A 37 12.37 9.84 -24.23
C GLU A 37 11.56 9.33 -23.06
N THR A 38 11.71 10.02 -21.93
CA THR A 38 10.75 9.96 -20.86
C THR A 38 9.46 10.39 -21.54
N VAL A 39 8.70 9.39 -22.00
CA VAL A 39 7.31 9.56 -22.37
C VAL A 39 6.68 10.03 -21.08
N VAL A 40 6.69 11.34 -20.85
CA VAL A 40 5.97 11.96 -19.75
C VAL A 40 4.53 11.64 -20.09
N PRO A 41 3.84 10.78 -19.31
CA PRO A 41 2.45 10.52 -19.58
C PRO A 41 1.77 11.87 -19.47
N ARG A 42 1.33 12.40 -20.61
CA ARG A 42 0.41 13.55 -20.64
C ARG A 42 -0.90 13.02 -20.06
N THR A 43 -0.99 12.99 -18.73
CA THR A 43 -2.24 12.83 -18.01
C THR A 43 -3.09 14.02 -18.44
N ARG A 44 -3.88 13.80 -19.49
CA ARG A 44 -4.91 14.74 -19.93
C ARG A 44 -5.82 14.90 -18.71
N SER A 45 -5.65 15.99 -17.98
CA SER A 45 -6.47 16.30 -16.81
C SER A 45 -7.90 16.48 -17.31
N ARG A 46 -8.65 15.38 -17.34
CA ARG A 46 -10.10 15.41 -17.48
C ARG A 46 -10.56 16.21 -16.27
N ARG A 47 -10.87 17.49 -16.46
CA ARG A 47 -11.50 18.32 -15.44
C ARG A 47 -12.72 17.53 -14.95
N PRO A 48 -12.75 17.07 -13.68
CA PRO A 48 -13.88 16.31 -13.20
C PRO A 48 -15.14 17.18 -13.35
N ALA A 49 -16.17 16.63 -14.00
CA ALA A 49 -17.44 17.31 -14.17
C ALA A 49 -17.96 17.77 -12.80
N PRO A 50 -18.68 18.91 -12.71
CA PRO A 50 -19.05 19.55 -11.44
C PRO A 50 -19.76 18.61 -10.44
N ARG A 51 -20.53 17.63 -10.95
CA ARG A 51 -21.16 16.55 -10.16
C ARG A 51 -20.20 15.70 -9.32
N TRP A 52 -19.00 15.41 -9.83
CA TRP A 52 -17.99 14.60 -9.11
C TRP A 52 -17.34 15.38 -7.97
N ARG A 53 -17.14 16.70 -8.15
CA ARG A 53 -16.61 17.58 -7.10
C ARG A 53 -17.56 17.73 -5.92
N LEU A 54 -18.87 17.78 -6.20
CA LEU A 54 -19.89 17.81 -5.17
C LEU A 54 -19.92 16.48 -4.39
N ALA A 55 -19.88 15.34 -5.08
CA ALA A 55 -19.84 14.03 -4.45
C ALA A 55 -18.62 13.87 -3.51
N ASP A 56 -17.43 14.28 -3.98
CA ASP A 56 -16.21 14.25 -3.16
C ASP A 56 -16.33 15.14 -1.91
N THR A 57 -16.94 16.32 -2.04
CA THR A 57 -17.12 17.25 -0.93
C THR A 57 -18.13 16.73 0.09
N VAL A 58 -19.27 16.20 -0.37
CA VAL A 58 -20.30 15.61 0.50
C VAL A 58 -19.73 14.42 1.26
N PHE A 59 -19.00 13.52 0.56
CA PHE A 59 -18.34 12.39 1.19
C PHE A 59 -17.34 12.84 2.25
N ARG A 60 -16.51 13.85 1.94
CA ARG A 60 -15.51 14.35 2.89
C ARG A 60 -16.13 14.96 4.14
N VAL A 61 -17.20 15.75 3.98
CA VAL A 61 -17.90 16.40 5.11
C VAL A 61 -18.65 15.37 5.95
N THR A 62 -19.31 14.39 5.33
CA THR A 62 -19.98 13.31 6.08
C THR A 62 -18.97 12.43 6.80
N ALA A 63 -17.88 12.01 6.14
CA ALA A 63 -16.80 11.25 6.78
C ALA A 63 -16.18 12.01 7.96
N LEU A 64 -15.94 13.32 7.80
CA LEU A 64 -15.47 14.17 8.90
C LEU A 64 -16.51 14.28 10.00
N GLY A 65 -17.80 14.40 9.66
CA GLY A 65 -18.91 14.41 10.61
C GLY A 65 -18.96 13.14 11.44
N PHE A 66 -18.78 11.97 10.84
CA PHE A 66 -18.67 10.70 11.57
C PHE A 66 -17.42 10.64 12.46
N ALA A 67 -16.27 11.07 11.97
CA ALA A 67 -15.05 11.11 12.78
C ALA A 67 -15.22 12.03 14.02
N LEU A 68 -15.80 13.21 13.81
CA LEU A 68 -16.10 14.15 14.88
C LEU A 68 -17.18 13.64 15.82
N SER A 69 -18.21 12.94 15.32
CA SER A 69 -19.28 12.40 16.16
C SER A 69 -18.76 11.29 17.08
N VAL A 70 -17.89 10.40 16.59
CA VAL A 70 -17.22 9.40 17.43
C VAL A 70 -16.43 10.09 18.53
N LEU A 71 -15.61 11.08 18.19
CA LEU A 71 -14.82 11.82 19.17
C LEU A 71 -15.70 12.57 20.18
N ALA A 72 -16.80 13.16 19.73
CA ALA A 72 -17.76 13.86 20.58
C ALA A 72 -18.49 12.90 21.54
N ILE A 73 -18.93 11.73 21.06
CA ILE A 73 -19.56 10.70 21.90
C ILE A 73 -18.55 10.18 22.93
N THR A 74 -17.33 9.87 22.51
CA THR A 74 -16.26 9.45 23.44
C THR A 74 -15.99 10.52 24.50
N GLY A 75 -15.90 11.78 24.10
CA GLY A 75 -15.73 12.90 25.03
C GLY A 75 -16.92 13.06 25.97
N ALA A 76 -18.15 12.94 25.46
CA ALA A 76 -19.37 13.02 26.27
C ALA A 76 -19.41 11.92 27.33
N ILE A 77 -19.08 10.66 26.96
CA ILE A 77 -18.97 9.54 27.91
C ILE A 77 -17.91 9.83 28.96
N ALA A 78 -16.73 10.34 28.57
CA ALA A 78 -15.66 10.66 29.51
C ALA A 78 -16.08 11.74 30.53
N VAL A 79 -16.80 12.77 30.07
CA VAL A 79 -17.33 13.84 30.95
C VAL A 79 -18.40 13.29 31.89
N GLU A 80 -19.32 12.49 31.37
CA GLU A 80 -20.41 11.89 32.15
C GLU A 80 -19.86 10.96 33.24
N LEU A 81 -18.90 10.10 32.88
CA LEU A 81 -18.15 9.28 33.84
C LEU A 81 -17.45 10.15 34.89
N PHE A 82 -16.79 11.23 34.49
CA PHE A 82 -16.06 12.08 35.43
C PHE A 82 -17.00 12.74 36.44
N VAL A 83 -18.15 13.24 35.99
CA VAL A 83 -19.16 13.86 36.85
C VAL A 83 -19.80 12.83 37.79
N GLN A 84 -20.23 11.68 37.27
CA GLN A 84 -20.82 10.60 38.09
C GLN A 84 -19.81 9.98 39.07
N SER A 85 -18.53 9.92 38.71
CA SER A 85 -17.44 9.40 39.55
C SER A 85 -17.13 10.28 40.78
N ALA A 86 -17.75 11.46 40.93
CA ALA A 86 -17.50 12.36 42.07
C ALA A 86 -17.67 11.66 43.44
N ALA A 87 -18.72 10.84 43.62
CA ALA A 87 -18.95 10.12 44.87
C ALA A 87 -17.83 9.08 45.17
N ALA A 88 -17.36 8.36 44.14
CA ALA A 88 -16.25 7.41 44.27
C ALA A 88 -14.92 8.11 44.53
N ARG A 89 -14.67 9.27 43.91
CA ARG A 89 -13.44 10.07 44.14
C ARG A 89 -13.37 10.60 45.57
N HIS A 90 -14.49 11.10 46.10
CA HIS A 90 -14.56 11.57 47.48
C HIS A 90 -14.44 10.44 48.52
N ALA A 91 -14.96 9.24 48.22
CA ALA A 91 -14.91 8.09 49.13
C ALA A 91 -13.55 7.37 49.16
N PHE A 92 -12.82 7.31 48.04
CA PHE A 92 -11.61 6.46 47.91
C PHE A 92 -10.29 7.22 47.74
N GLY A 93 -10.30 8.51 47.40
CA GLY A 93 -9.08 9.35 47.27
C GLY A 93 -8.01 8.77 46.34
N TRP A 94 -6.75 9.20 46.50
CA TRP A 94 -5.60 8.69 45.71
C TRP A 94 -5.28 7.19 45.97
N SER A 95 -5.75 6.63 47.09
CA SER A 95 -5.58 5.21 47.41
C SER A 95 -6.40 4.29 46.49
N PHE A 96 -7.46 4.80 45.86
CA PHE A 96 -8.26 4.10 44.83
C PHE A 96 -7.41 3.52 43.69
N LEU A 97 -6.33 4.20 43.32
CA LEU A 97 -5.44 3.77 42.23
C LEU A 97 -4.48 2.66 42.62
N TRP A 98 -4.17 2.52 43.91
CA TRP A 98 -3.28 1.48 44.43
C TRP A 98 -4.00 0.36 45.19
N THR A 99 -5.31 0.50 45.43
CA THR A 99 -6.09 -0.58 46.05
C THR A 99 -6.50 -1.63 45.02
N SER A 100 -6.10 -2.88 45.27
CA SER A 100 -6.43 -4.04 44.44
C SER A 100 -7.72 -4.73 44.87
N VAL A 101 -8.41 -4.21 45.89
CA VAL A 101 -9.63 -4.79 46.44
C VAL A 101 -10.83 -4.32 45.62
N TRP A 102 -11.50 -5.28 44.98
CA TRP A 102 -12.81 -5.09 44.36
C TRP A 102 -13.85 -5.91 45.13
N ASP A 103 -14.59 -5.26 46.01
CA ASP A 103 -15.65 -5.84 46.82
C ASP A 103 -16.97 -5.09 46.60
N PRO A 104 -17.83 -5.58 45.68
CA PRO A 104 -19.09 -4.94 45.35
C PRO A 104 -20.13 -5.04 46.48
N VAL A 105 -19.92 -5.93 47.46
CA VAL A 105 -20.84 -6.14 48.59
C VAL A 105 -20.61 -5.08 49.67
N PHE A 106 -19.33 -4.79 49.98
CA PHE A 106 -18.96 -3.76 50.96
C PHE A 106 -18.67 -2.40 50.32
N SER A 107 -19.07 -2.21 49.06
CA SER A 107 -18.86 -0.99 48.28
C SER A 107 -17.40 -0.53 48.18
N LYS A 108 -16.42 -1.43 48.30
CA LYS A 108 -14.99 -1.09 48.14
C LYS A 108 -14.57 -1.33 46.70
N PHE A 109 -14.32 -0.25 45.98
CA PHE A 109 -13.93 -0.32 44.58
C PHE A 109 -12.48 0.16 44.44
N GLY A 110 -11.70 -0.53 43.62
CA GLY A 110 -10.32 -0.15 43.27
C GLY A 110 -10.13 -0.09 41.77
N ALA A 111 -9.24 0.78 41.29
CA ALA A 111 -8.97 0.96 39.86
C ALA A 111 -8.05 -0.12 39.26
N LEU A 112 -7.18 -0.72 40.07
CA LEU A 112 -6.15 -1.66 39.63
C LEU A 112 -6.68 -2.86 38.85
N PRO A 113 -7.77 -3.54 39.29
CA PRO A 113 -8.33 -4.66 38.53
C PRO A 113 -8.80 -4.26 37.12
N PHE A 114 -9.34 -3.05 36.95
CA PHE A 114 -9.77 -2.53 35.64
C PHE A 114 -8.59 -2.21 34.73
N ILE A 115 -7.55 -1.56 35.27
CA ILE A 115 -6.32 -1.27 34.54
C ILE A 115 -5.66 -2.59 34.11
N TYR A 116 -5.54 -3.54 35.03
CA TYR A 116 -4.97 -4.85 34.74
C TYR A 116 -5.77 -5.60 33.68
N GLY A 117 -7.11 -5.63 33.77
CA GLY A 117 -7.96 -6.26 32.77
C GLY A 117 -7.80 -5.66 31.37
N THR A 118 -7.70 -4.33 31.29
CA THR A 118 -7.49 -3.62 30.01
C THR A 118 -6.10 -3.92 29.43
N LEU A 119 -5.06 -3.91 30.25
CA LEU A 119 -3.69 -4.22 29.81
C LEU A 119 -3.54 -5.68 29.40
N ALA A 120 -4.11 -6.60 30.18
CA ALA A 120 -4.08 -8.03 29.86
C ALA A 120 -4.83 -8.33 28.55
N THR A 121 -6.03 -7.79 28.38
CA THR A 121 -6.81 -7.97 27.14
C THR A 121 -6.12 -7.34 25.93
N THR A 122 -5.57 -6.13 26.04
CA THR A 122 -4.84 -5.50 24.93
C THR A 122 -3.54 -6.25 24.60
N ALA A 123 -2.81 -6.76 25.60
CA ALA A 123 -1.62 -7.58 25.36
C ALA A 123 -1.96 -8.88 24.63
N ILE A 124 -3.00 -9.60 25.07
CA ILE A 124 -3.45 -10.84 24.40
C ILE A 124 -3.93 -10.53 22.97
N ALA A 125 -4.70 -9.46 22.80
CA ALA A 125 -5.19 -9.03 21.49
C ALA A 125 -4.03 -8.75 20.53
N LEU A 126 -3.00 -8.01 20.96
CA LEU A 126 -1.81 -7.74 20.16
C LEU A 126 -0.98 -8.99 19.90
N ALA A 127 -0.84 -9.88 20.88
CA ALA A 127 -0.09 -11.13 20.73
C ALA A 127 -0.68 -12.03 19.65
N ILE A 128 -2.01 -11.99 19.44
CA ILE A 128 -2.70 -12.75 18.39
C ILE A 128 -2.78 -11.96 17.08
N ALA A 129 -3.13 -10.67 17.13
CA ALA A 129 -3.33 -9.85 15.95
C ALA A 129 -2.03 -9.59 15.18
N THR A 130 -0.91 -9.41 15.87
CA THR A 130 0.39 -9.12 15.25
C THR A 130 0.89 -10.25 14.34
N PRO A 131 0.99 -11.52 14.79
CA PRO A 131 1.45 -12.59 13.91
C PRO A 131 0.47 -12.88 12.77
N LEU A 132 -0.84 -12.79 13.00
CA LEU A 132 -1.84 -12.95 11.95
C LEU A 132 -1.73 -11.85 10.89
N GLY A 133 -1.57 -10.59 11.31
CA GLY A 133 -1.39 -9.46 10.42
C GLY A 133 -0.09 -9.56 9.61
N LEU A 134 1.01 -9.98 10.26
CA LEU A 134 2.29 -10.17 9.58
C LEU A 134 2.23 -11.32 8.57
N GLY A 135 1.57 -12.44 8.91
CA GLY A 135 1.37 -13.57 8.01
C GLY A 135 0.58 -13.18 6.76
N ALA A 136 -0.50 -12.41 6.93
CA ALA A 136 -1.28 -11.89 5.80
C ALA A 136 -0.45 -10.94 4.92
N ALA A 137 0.37 -10.06 5.52
CA ALA A 137 1.21 -9.12 4.78
C ALA A 137 2.27 -9.83 3.92
N ILE A 138 2.90 -10.89 4.44
CA ILE A 138 3.91 -11.66 3.69
C ILE A 138 3.28 -12.37 2.48
N CYS A 139 2.12 -13.03 2.67
CA CYS A 139 1.42 -13.70 1.57
C CYS A 139 1.00 -12.74 0.45
N LEU A 140 0.74 -11.47 0.78
CA LEU A 140 0.39 -10.44 -0.20
C LEU A 140 1.63 -9.82 -0.88
N ALA A 141 2.80 -9.95 -0.27
CA ALA A 141 4.06 -9.41 -0.77
C ALA A 141 4.73 -10.35 -1.79
N GLU A 142 4.30 -11.61 -1.84
CA GLU A 142 4.64 -12.56 -2.90
C GLU A 142 3.64 -12.49 -4.07
#